data_AF-A0A1V9YWX4-F1
#
_entry.id   AF-A0A1V9YWX4-F1
#
_cell.length_a   1.000
_cell.length_b   1.000
_cell.length_c   1.000
_cell.angle_alpha   90.00
_cell.angle_beta   90.00
_cell.angle_gamma   90.00
#
_symmetry.space_group_name_H-M   'P 1'
#
loop_
_entity.id
_entity.type
_entity.pdbx_description
1 polymer ?
#
loop_
_entity_poly.entity_id
_entity_poly.type
_entity_poly.pdbx_seq_one_letter_code
_entity_poly.pdbx_strand_id
1 'polypeptide(L)'
;MVELPQGVEAAISHVLPSEDVLDRAEFDCVEFINRNFPDEQSLADIEPFVSRLNGRMKELDENLSQASQEQSLAAHQALADLKEAQQAVSQLYTKIHD
;
A
#
# COMPACT_ATOMS: atom_id res chain seq x y z
N MET A 1 -17.76 0.13 -4.89
CA MET A 1 -16.81 -0.25 -3.84
C MET A 1 -16.36 -1.67 -4.12
N VAL A 2 -15.07 -1.89 -4.29
CA VAL A 2 -14.51 -3.24 -4.42
C VAL A 2 -14.40 -3.77 -2.99
N GLU A 3 -15.30 -4.67 -2.60
CA GLU A 3 -15.15 -5.38 -1.33
C GLU A 3 -14.07 -6.43 -1.50
N LEU A 4 -12.97 -6.28 -0.76
CA LEU A 4 -11.92 -7.28 -0.71
C LEU A 4 -12.46 -8.51 0.04
N PRO A 5 -12.14 -9.75 -0.38
CA PRO A 5 -12.53 -10.93 0.35
C PRO A 5 -11.98 -10.89 1.80
N GLN A 6 -12.76 -11.27 2.80
CA GLN A 6 -12.37 -11.23 4.23
C GLN A 6 -11.00 -11.85 4.53
N GLY A 7 -10.59 -12.90 3.80
CA GLY A 7 -9.28 -13.52 3.96
C GLY A 7 -8.11 -12.62 3.54
N VAL A 8 -8.33 -11.71 2.59
CA VAL A 8 -7.33 -10.75 2.09
C VAL A 8 -7.15 -9.60 3.08
N GLU A 9 -8.24 -9.06 3.62
CA GLU A 9 -8.20 -8.02 4.66
C GLU A 9 -7.48 -8.50 5.93
N ALA A 10 -7.80 -9.71 6.40
CA ALA A 10 -7.15 -10.29 7.58
C ALA A 10 -5.65 -10.52 7.36
N ALA A 11 -5.25 -10.95 6.16
CA ALA A 11 -3.84 -11.15 5.82
C ALA A 11 -3.09 -9.81 5.74
N ILE A 12 -3.70 -8.78 5.13
CA ILE A 12 -3.12 -7.43 5.05
C ILE A 12 -2.94 -6.85 6.45
N SER A 13 -3.97 -6.93 7.32
CA SER A 13 -3.91 -6.43 8.69
C SER A 13 -2.82 -7.13 9.53
N HIS A 14 -2.58 -8.43 9.29
CA HIS A 14 -1.53 -9.17 10.00
C HIS A 14 -0.10 -8.80 9.55
N VAL A 15 0.07 -8.54 8.25
CA VAL A 15 1.38 -8.21 7.66
C VAL A 15 1.71 -6.72 7.84
N LEU A 16 0.67 -5.87 7.92
CA LEU A 16 0.79 -4.43 8.00
C LEU A 16 -0.25 -3.87 9.00
N PRO A 17 0.01 -3.98 10.31
CA PRO A 17 -0.87 -3.39 11.31
C PRO A 17 -0.80 -1.85 11.20
N SER A 18 -1.87 -1.22 10.71
CA SER A 18 -1.97 0.23 10.73
C SER A 18 -2.62 0.70 12.03
N GLU A 19 -1.94 1.62 12.74
CA GLU A 19 -2.50 2.32 13.89
C GLU A 19 -3.27 3.60 13.49
N ASP A 20 -3.25 3.95 12.20
CA ASP A 20 -3.93 5.13 11.69
C ASP A 20 -5.45 4.93 11.72
N VAL A 21 -6.16 5.88 12.33
CA VAL A 21 -7.62 5.85 12.40
C VAL A 21 -8.24 5.99 11.01
N LEU A 22 -7.52 6.64 10.07
CA LEU A 22 -7.97 6.78 8.68
C LEU A 22 -7.92 5.46 7.89
N ASP A 23 -7.12 4.49 8.32
CA ASP A 23 -6.93 3.21 7.62
C ASP A 23 -7.92 2.13 8.07
N ARG A 24 -8.77 2.44 9.05
CA ARG A 24 -9.76 1.50 9.58
C ARG A 24 -10.89 1.28 8.59
N ALA A 25 -11.32 0.03 8.43
CA ALA A 25 -12.44 -0.31 7.56
C ALA A 25 -13.75 0.39 7.98
N GLU A 26 -13.93 0.62 9.27
CA GLU A 26 -15.09 1.30 9.87
C GLU A 26 -14.90 2.81 10.04
N PHE A 27 -13.97 3.45 9.31
CA PHE A 27 -13.73 4.88 9.43
C PHE A 27 -14.97 5.72 9.07
N ASP A 28 -15.49 6.45 10.06
CA ASP A 28 -16.56 7.44 9.87
C ASP A 28 -15.95 8.86 9.80
N CYS A 29 -16.04 9.47 8.62
CA CYS A 29 -15.52 10.81 8.38
C CYS A 29 -16.28 11.89 9.17
N VAL A 30 -17.57 11.70 9.42
CA VAL A 30 -18.42 12.64 10.16
C VAL A 30 -18.08 12.59 11.64
N GLU A 31 -17.99 11.38 12.21
CA GLU A 31 -17.56 11.22 13.60
C GLU A 31 -16.14 11.77 13.82
N PHE A 32 -15.24 11.49 12.88
CA PHE A 32 -13.86 11.99 12.93
C PHE A 32 -13.80 13.51 12.92
N ILE A 33 -14.52 14.17 11.99
CA ILE A 33 -14.57 15.64 11.93
C ILE A 33 -15.20 16.20 13.21
N ASN A 34 -16.34 15.67 13.65
CA ASN A 34 -17.02 16.16 14.86
C ASN A 34 -16.19 15.98 16.14
N ARG A 35 -15.35 14.94 16.21
CA ARG A 35 -14.39 14.76 17.32
C ARG A 35 -13.25 15.78 17.28
N ASN A 36 -12.82 16.19 16.08
CA ASN A 36 -11.78 17.22 15.91
C ASN A 36 -12.34 18.65 16.02
N PHE A 37 -13.63 18.86 15.75
CA PHE A 37 -14.31 20.16 15.75
C PHE A 37 -15.61 20.12 16.57
N PRO A 38 -15.55 19.96 17.91
CA PRO A 38 -16.73 19.82 18.76
C PRO A 38 -17.53 21.11 18.93
N ASP A 39 -16.90 22.28 18.72
CA ASP A 39 -17.51 23.60 18.90
C ASP A 39 -17.11 24.59 17.80
N GLU A 40 -17.78 25.75 17.79
CA GLU A 40 -17.55 26.82 16.81
C GLU A 40 -16.13 27.43 16.90
N GLN A 41 -15.48 27.37 18.06
CA GLN A 41 -14.12 27.89 18.23
C GLN A 41 -13.11 27.00 17.50
N SER A 42 -13.36 25.70 17.45
CA SER A 42 -12.54 24.73 16.74
C SER A 42 -12.45 25.02 15.23
N LEU A 43 -13.49 25.65 14.64
CA LEU A 43 -13.52 25.99 13.21
C LEU A 43 -12.44 26.99 12.79
N ALA A 44 -11.86 27.73 13.74
CA ALA A 44 -10.72 28.61 13.46
C ALA A 44 -9.49 27.83 12.93
N ASP A 45 -9.36 26.55 13.29
CA ASP A 45 -8.24 25.68 12.93
C ASP A 45 -8.50 24.81 11.69
N ILE A 46 -9.59 25.07 10.96
CA ILE A 46 -10.00 24.24 9.81
C ILE A 46 -9.00 24.30 8.64
N GLU A 47 -8.47 25.48 8.33
CA GLU A 47 -7.49 25.66 7.26
C GLU A 47 -6.19 24.88 7.53
N PRO A 48 -5.54 25.01 8.71
CA PRO A 48 -4.42 24.17 9.08
C PRO A 48 -4.74 22.67 9.03
N PHE A 49 -5.94 22.26 9.47
CA PHE A 49 -6.34 20.84 9.46
C PHE A 49 -6.47 20.27 8.05
N VAL A 50 -7.14 21.00 7.14
CA VAL A 50 -7.27 20.61 5.73
C VAL A 50 -5.90 20.54 5.06
N SER A 51 -5.02 21.50 5.35
CA SER A 51 -3.65 21.50 4.83
C SER A 51 -2.87 20.25 5.27
N ARG A 52 -2.98 19.85 6.55
CA ARG A 52 -2.37 18.62 7.05
C ARG A 52 -2.92 17.36 6.37
N LEU A 53 -4.23 17.27 6.17
CA LEU A 53 -4.85 16.13 5.49
C LEU A 53 -4.40 16.03 4.03
N ASN A 54 -4.37 17.15 3.30
CA ASN A 54 -3.86 17.19 1.93
C ASN A 54 -2.38 16.78 1.85
N GLY A 55 -1.57 17.19 2.82
CA GLY A 55 -0.18 16.75 2.94
C GLY A 55 -0.05 15.24 3.10
N ARG A 56 -0.84 14.65 4.00
CA ARG A 56 -0.86 13.19 4.22
C ARG A 56 -1.35 12.41 3.00
N MET A 57 -2.37 12.91 2.30
CA MET A 57 -2.86 12.29 1.06
C MET A 57 -1.78 12.29 -0.02
N LYS A 58 -1.05 13.40 -0.16
CA LYS A 58 0.05 13.50 -1.13
C LYS A 58 1.20 12.54 -0.79
N GLU A 59 1.59 12.46 0.48
CA GLU A 59 2.63 11.52 0.94
C GLU A 59 2.21 10.06 0.68
N LEU A 60 0.95 9.72 0.94
CA LEU A 60 0.42 8.39 0.65
C LEU A 60 0.46 8.07 -0.86
N ASP A 61 0.09 9.02 -1.72
CA ASP A 61 0.17 8.86 -3.17
C ASP A 61 1.61 8.65 -3.65
N GLU A 62 2.57 9.40 -3.10
CA GLU A 62 4.00 9.26 -3.41
C GLU A 62 4.51 7.87 -3.00
N ASN A 63 4.19 7.43 -1.78
CA ASN A 63 4.54 6.11 -1.28
C ASN A 63 3.93 4.98 -2.13
N LEU A 64 2.67 5.11 -2.53
CA LEU A 64 1.98 4.13 -3.38
C LEU A 64 2.59 4.07 -4.79
N SER A 65 2.92 5.23 -5.36
CA SER A 65 3.62 5.30 -6.65
C SER A 65 5.00 4.64 -6.57
N GLN A 66 5.76 4.89 -5.51
CA GLN A 66 7.06 4.28 -5.30
C GLN A 66 6.94 2.76 -5.13
N ALA A 67 6.04 2.27 -4.27
CA ALA A 67 5.82 0.85 -4.04
C ALA A 67 5.40 0.11 -5.33
N SER A 68 4.54 0.74 -6.15
CA SER A 68 4.15 0.21 -7.45
C SER A 68 5.34 0.08 -8.42
N GLN A 69 6.22 1.09 -8.45
CA GLN A 69 7.42 1.06 -9.27
C GLN A 69 8.41 -0.02 -8.80
N GLU A 70 8.64 -0.13 -7.50
CA GLU A 70 9.49 -1.15 -6.89
C GLU A 70 8.96 -2.56 -7.17
N GLN A 71 7.65 -2.76 -7.05
CA GLN A 71 7.02 -4.05 -7.35
C GLN A 71 7.18 -4.41 -8.83
N SER A 72 7.04 -3.44 -9.74
CA SER A 72 7.25 -3.65 -11.17
C SER A 72 8.70 -4.04 -11.49
N LEU A 73 9.67 -3.34 -10.90
CA LEU A 73 11.10 -3.67 -11.00
C LEU A 73 11.42 -5.07 -10.46
N ALA A 74 10.90 -5.41 -9.28
CA ALA A 74 11.09 -6.73 -8.66
C ALA A 74 10.49 -7.85 -9.52
N ALA A 75 9.30 -7.65 -10.07
CA ALA A 75 8.67 -8.61 -10.97
C ALA A 75 9.49 -8.82 -12.26
N HIS A 76 10.02 -7.73 -12.84
CA HIS A 76 10.91 -7.81 -13.99
C HIS A 76 12.20 -8.59 -13.69
N GLN A 77 12.84 -8.33 -12.54
CA GLN A 77 14.05 -9.05 -12.13
C GLN A 77 13.78 -10.53 -11.90
N ALA A 78 12.69 -10.88 -11.19
CA ALA A 78 12.31 -12.26 -10.95
C ALA A 78 12.09 -13.05 -12.25
N LEU A 79 11.50 -12.43 -13.28
CA LEU A 79 11.35 -13.04 -14.60
C LEU A 79 12.69 -13.26 -15.32
N ALA A 80 13.63 -12.31 -15.17
CA ALA A 80 14.97 -12.44 -15.73
C ALA A 80 15.73 -13.60 -15.08
N ASP A 81 15.71 -13.67 -13.74
CA ASP A 81 16.36 -14.72 -12.96
C ASP A 81 15.80 -16.10 -13.29
N LEU A 82 14.47 -16.21 -13.44
CA LEU A 82 13.81 -17.45 -13.87
C LEU A 82 14.28 -17.90 -15.26
N LYS A 83 14.44 -16.97 -16.20
CA LYS A 83 14.89 -17.27 -17.56
C LYS A 83 16.35 -17.74 -17.57
N GLU A 84 17.21 -17.11 -16.78
CA GLU A 84 18.61 -17.52 -16.62
C GLU A 84 18.72 -18.91 -16.00
N ALA A 85 17.97 -19.17 -14.92
CA ALA A 85 17.92 -20.48 -14.29
C ALA A 85 17.44 -21.57 -15.26
N GLN A 86 16.42 -21.29 -16.07
CA GLN A 86 15.93 -22.21 -17.09
C GLN A 86 17.00 -22.52 -18.14
N GLN A 87 17.76 -21.51 -18.59
CA GLN A 87 18.86 -21.72 -19.53
C GLN A 87 19.99 -22.55 -18.91
N ALA A 88 20.38 -22.26 -17.66
CA ALA A 88 21.40 -23.01 -16.95
C ALA A 88 21.02 -24.50 -16.79
N VAL A 89 19.76 -24.77 -16.42
CA VAL A 89 19.22 -26.14 -16.33
C VAL A 89 19.26 -26.83 -17.69
N SER A 90 18.86 -26.15 -18.76
CA SER A 90 18.93 -26.72 -20.11
C SER A 90 20.36 -27.04 -20.54
N GLN A 91 21.33 -26.17 -20.24
CA GLN A 91 22.74 -26.39 -20.56
C GLN A 91 23.33 -27.57 -19.77
N LEU A 92 22.97 -27.70 -18.49
CA LEU A 92 23.35 -28.85 -17.67
C LEU A 92 22.79 -30.15 -18.27
N TYR A 93 21.53 -30.15 -18.68
CA TYR A 93 20.93 -31.33 -19.32
C TYR A 93 21.68 -31.74 -20.59
N THR A 94 22.01 -30.79 -21.47
CA THR A 94 22.81 -31.07 -22.68
C THR A 94 24.18 -31.66 -22.33
N LYS A 95 24.89 -31.09 -21.35
CA LYS A 95 26.22 -31.58 -20.93
C LYS A 95 26.22 -32.97 -20.28
N ILE A 96 25.10 -33.39 -19.69
CA ILE A 96 24.96 -34.72 -19.07
C ILE A 96 24.61 -35.78 -20.13
N HIS A 97 24.02 -35.36 -21.26
CA HIS A 97 23.55 -36.24 -22.32
C HIS A 97 24.53 -36.42 -23.50
N ASP A 98 25.55 -35.55 -23.60
CA ASP A 98 26.77 -35.73 -24.39
C ASP A 98 27.78 -36.65 -23.68
#